data_AF-A0A833D1Y7-F1
#
_entry.id   AF-A0A833D1Y7-F1
#
_cell.length_a   1.000
_cell.length_b   1.000
_cell.length_c   1.000
_cell.angle_alpha   90.00
_cell.angle_beta   90.00
_cell.angle_gamma   90.00
#
_symmetry.space_group_name_H-M   'P 1'
#
loop_
_entity.id
_entity.type
_entity.pdbx_description
1 polymer ?
#
loop_
_entity_poly.entity_id
_entity_poly.type
_entity_poly.pdbx_seq_one_letter_code
_entity_poly.pdbx_strand_id
1 'polypeptide(L)'
;GISVLFVHYAGKGGNQRGTSKKEDILDTVIVLRKPNDYDQREGARFEVHYEKARGFYGDEASPFEAWLKGDHGTMTWQVQEIEDVQLNNIIDLHKDGLKQREIAQELGVGLGTVNRGIKRAKEEGKVK
;
A
#
# COMPACT_ATOMS: atom_id res chain seq x y z
N GLY A 1 -28.19 -13.17 6.44
CA GLY A 1 -27.94 -11.99 7.29
C GLY A 1 -27.86 -10.76 6.44
N ILE A 2 -27.82 -9.57 7.05
CA ILE A 2 -27.60 -8.29 6.35
C ILE A 2 -26.20 -7.79 6.73
N SER A 3 -25.34 -7.56 5.74
CA SER A 3 -24.04 -6.92 5.95
C SER A 3 -24.21 -5.41 5.97
N VAL A 4 -23.55 -4.73 6.91
CA VAL A 4 -23.61 -3.27 7.05
C VAL A 4 -22.22 -2.70 6.82
N LEU A 5 -22.10 -1.76 5.88
CA LEU A 5 -20.89 -1.00 5.65
C LEU A 5 -21.04 0.39 6.25
N PHE A 6 -20.08 0.78 7.09
CA PHE A 6 -20.01 2.11 7.66
C PHE A 6 -18.75 2.83 7.16
N VAL A 7 -18.93 3.98 6.53
CA VAL A 7 -17.83 4.78 5.96
C VAL A 7 -17.72 6.09 6.74
N HIS A 8 -16.50 6.41 7.18
CA HIS A 8 -16.21 7.66 7.87
C HIS A 8 -14.81 8.18 7.53
N TYR A 9 -14.59 9.48 7.74
CA TYR A 9 -13.25 10.06 7.66
C TYR A 9 -12.42 9.68 8.89
N ALA A 10 -11.12 9.48 8.67
CA ALA A 10 -10.14 9.34 9.75
C ALA A 10 -10.07 10.59 10.63
N GLY A 11 -9.83 10.40 11.93
CA GLY A 11 -9.48 11.46 12.87
C GLY A 11 -8.05 11.96 12.67
N LYS A 12 -7.63 12.93 13.50
CA LYS A 12 -6.26 13.49 13.43
C LYS A 12 -5.14 12.46 13.62
N GLY A 13 -5.43 11.34 14.30
CA GLY A 13 -4.49 10.25 14.52
C GLY A 13 -4.67 9.05 13.58
N GLY A 14 -5.42 9.18 12.48
CA GLY A 14 -5.66 8.08 11.53
C GLY A 14 -6.85 7.18 11.90
N ASN A 15 -7.19 7.07 13.18
CA ASN A 15 -8.26 6.18 13.67
C ASN A 15 -9.65 6.82 13.58
N GLN A 16 -10.70 6.01 13.80
CA GLN A 16 -12.06 6.51 13.94
C GLN A 16 -12.17 7.58 15.04
N ARG A 17 -12.97 8.63 14.78
CA ARG A 17 -13.31 9.63 15.80
C ARG A 17 -14.25 9.01 16.84
N GLY A 18 -13.80 8.96 18.09
CA GLY A 18 -14.60 8.47 19.22
C GLY A 18 -13.79 7.55 20.13
N THR A 19 -14.49 6.70 20.87
CA THR A 19 -13.87 5.68 21.73
C THR A 19 -13.63 4.40 20.93
N SER A 20 -12.55 3.67 21.27
CA SER A 20 -12.20 2.38 20.65
C SER A 20 -13.34 1.34 20.70
N LYS A 21 -14.25 1.46 21.67
CA LYS A 21 -15.44 0.59 21.83
C LYS A 21 -16.30 0.48 20.57
N LYS A 22 -16.31 1.50 19.72
CA LYS A 22 -17.08 1.47 18.46
C LYS A 22 -16.49 0.52 17.43
N GLU A 23 -15.19 0.30 17.47
CA GLU A 23 -14.51 -0.63 16.58
C GLU A 23 -14.56 -2.07 17.09
N ASP A 24 -14.80 -2.30 18.39
CA ASP A 24 -14.77 -3.64 19.00
C ASP A 24 -15.83 -4.60 18.41
N ILE A 25 -16.97 -4.05 18.01
CA ILE A 25 -18.08 -4.80 17.41
C ILE A 25 -17.88 -5.12 15.93
N LEU A 26 -16.89 -4.49 15.27
CA LEU A 26 -16.66 -4.66 13.84
C LEU A 26 -15.86 -5.93 13.57
N ASP A 27 -16.28 -6.69 12.56
CA ASP A 27 -15.56 -7.88 12.10
C ASP A 27 -14.37 -7.51 11.21
N THR A 28 -14.57 -6.52 10.33
CA THR A 28 -13.54 -6.03 9.42
C THR A 28 -13.40 -4.52 9.54
N VAL A 29 -12.16 -4.04 9.63
CA VAL A 29 -11.82 -2.61 9.60
C VAL A 29 -10.83 -2.39 8.46
N ILE A 30 -11.24 -1.62 7.46
CA ILE A 30 -10.45 -1.26 6.28
C ILE A 30 -10.02 0.20 6.41
N VAL A 31 -8.72 0.45 6.28
CA VAL A 31 -8.14 1.80 6.31
C VAL A 31 -7.51 2.10 4.95
N LEU A 32 -7.89 3.23 4.38
CA LEU A 32 -7.32 3.74 3.13
C LEU A 32 -6.21 4.74 3.46
N ARG A 33 -5.01 4.49 2.95
CA ARG A 33 -3.83 5.34 3.15
C ARG A 33 -3.33 5.85 1.81
N LYS A 34 -2.67 7.00 1.80
CA LYS A 34 -1.98 7.47 0.60
C LYS A 34 -0.62 6.77 0.51
N PRO A 35 -0.22 6.29 -0.67
CA PRO A 35 1.16 5.91 -0.92
C PRO A 35 2.11 7.06 -0.59
N ASN A 36 3.36 6.74 -0.23
CA ASN A 36 4.36 7.76 0.11
C ASN A 36 4.69 8.69 -1.07
N ASP A 37 4.59 8.18 -2.29
CA ASP A 37 4.82 8.89 -3.56
C ASP A 37 3.55 9.52 -4.15
N TYR A 38 2.44 9.52 -3.41
CA TYR A 38 1.14 9.95 -3.93
C TYR A 38 1.14 11.41 -4.42
N ASP A 39 0.72 11.60 -5.67
CA ASP A 39 0.47 12.92 -6.26
C ASP A 39 -1.04 13.18 -6.39
N GLN A 40 -1.48 14.38 -6.02
CA GLN A 40 -2.91 14.75 -6.06
C GLN A 40 -3.54 14.66 -7.45
N ARG A 41 -2.73 14.73 -8.52
CA ARG A 41 -3.16 14.59 -9.92
C ARG A 41 -3.49 13.15 -10.30
N GLU A 42 -3.03 12.17 -9.53
CA GLU A 42 -3.29 10.74 -9.79
C GLU A 42 -4.72 10.32 -9.44
N GLY A 43 -5.48 11.18 -8.78
CA GLY A 43 -6.88 10.93 -8.43
C GLY A 43 -7.01 9.84 -7.37
N ALA A 44 -7.82 8.80 -7.66
CA ALA A 44 -8.11 7.71 -6.74
C ALA A 44 -7.01 6.63 -6.80
N ARG A 45 -5.90 6.91 -6.13
CA ARG A 45 -4.79 5.97 -5.83
C ARG A 45 -4.61 5.91 -4.32
N PHE A 46 -4.71 4.73 -3.73
CA PHE A 46 -4.58 4.53 -2.29
C PHE A 46 -4.18 3.09 -1.93
N GLU A 47 -3.57 2.92 -0.78
CA GLU A 47 -3.30 1.64 -0.16
C GLU A 47 -4.51 1.20 0.69
N VAL A 48 -4.88 -0.07 0.60
CA VAL A 48 -5.92 -0.72 1.38
C VAL A 48 -5.25 -1.55 2.46
N HIS A 49 -5.50 -1.21 3.73
CA HIS A 49 -4.97 -1.91 4.89
C HIS A 49 -6.10 -2.50 5.74
N TYR A 50 -5.91 -3.71 6.24
CA TYR A 50 -6.83 -4.33 7.20
C TYR A 50 -6.30 -4.18 8.62
N GLU A 51 -6.98 -3.40 9.46
CA GLU A 51 -6.65 -3.28 10.88
C GLU A 51 -7.41 -4.30 11.73
N LYS A 52 -8.55 -4.79 11.23
CA LYS A 52 -9.25 -5.98 11.73
C LYS A 52 -9.69 -6.83 10.55
N ALA A 53 -9.44 -8.12 10.64
CA ALA A 53 -9.76 -9.12 9.62
C ALA A 53 -10.34 -10.37 10.30
N ARG A 54 -11.48 -10.25 10.98
CA ARG A 54 -12.14 -11.44 11.55
C ARG A 54 -12.72 -12.27 10.41
N GLY A 55 -12.23 -13.49 10.25
CA GLY A 55 -12.74 -14.44 9.25
C GLY A 55 -11.83 -14.65 8.04
N PHE A 56 -10.70 -13.93 7.93
CA PHE A 56 -9.67 -14.16 6.91
C PHE A 56 -8.29 -13.81 7.46
N TYR A 57 -7.23 -14.39 6.90
CA TYR A 57 -5.85 -14.23 7.37
C TYR A 57 -4.84 -14.64 6.29
N GLY A 58 -3.55 -14.37 6.54
CA GLY A 58 -2.49 -14.65 5.56
C GLY A 58 -2.59 -13.72 4.35
N ASP A 59 -2.30 -14.25 3.17
CA ASP A 59 -2.25 -13.48 1.91
C ASP A 59 -3.56 -12.76 1.58
N GLU A 60 -4.70 -13.31 2.01
CA GLU A 60 -6.02 -12.68 1.84
C GLU A 60 -6.17 -11.37 2.64
N ALA A 61 -5.38 -11.23 3.72
CA ALA A 61 -5.33 -10.03 4.54
C ALA A 61 -4.12 -9.14 4.22
N SER A 62 -3.35 -9.46 3.18
CA SER A 62 -2.22 -8.63 2.76
C SER A 62 -2.70 -7.28 2.23
N PRO A 63 -2.02 -6.18 2.59
CA PRO A 63 -2.38 -4.86 2.10
C PRO A 63 -1.96 -4.69 0.64
N PHE A 64 -2.73 -3.91 -0.12
CA PHE A 64 -2.51 -3.70 -1.55
C PHE A 64 -2.77 -2.25 -1.96
N GLU A 65 -2.15 -1.80 -3.03
CA GLU A 65 -2.48 -0.54 -3.69
C GLU A 65 -3.62 -0.76 -4.69
N ALA A 66 -4.58 0.17 -4.70
CA ALA A 66 -5.63 0.26 -5.70
C ALA A 66 -5.56 1.61 -6.40
N TRP A 67 -5.56 1.60 -7.74
CA TRP A 67 -5.51 2.80 -8.55
C TRP A 67 -6.56 2.77 -9.66
N LEU A 68 -7.51 3.70 -9.61
CA LEU A 68 -8.47 3.90 -10.69
C LEU A 68 -7.81 4.69 -11.82
N LYS A 69 -7.58 4.04 -12.96
CA LYS A 69 -7.04 4.68 -14.16
C LYS A 69 -8.11 4.81 -15.23
N GLY A 70 -8.11 5.95 -15.90
CA GLY A 70 -8.93 6.22 -17.07
C GLY A 70 -8.12 5.99 -18.33
N ASP A 71 -8.64 5.16 -19.23
CA ASP A 71 -8.12 5.01 -20.59
C ASP A 71 -9.26 5.02 -21.61
N HIS A 72 -9.13 5.86 -22.63
CA HIS A 72 -10.14 6.03 -23.69
C HIS A 72 -11.61 6.12 -23.22
N GLY A 73 -11.86 6.80 -22.10
CA GLY A 73 -13.21 6.98 -21.53
C GLY A 73 -13.72 5.82 -20.66
N THR A 74 -12.92 4.77 -20.49
CA THR A 74 -13.20 3.66 -19.58
C THR A 74 -12.37 3.79 -18.32
N MET A 75 -12.97 3.57 -17.15
CA MET A 75 -12.29 3.56 -15.86
C MET A 75 -12.04 2.12 -15.43
N THR A 76 -10.81 1.78 -15.04
CA THR A 76 -10.44 0.43 -14.58
C THR A 76 -9.58 0.52 -13.33
N TRP A 77 -9.82 -0.38 -12.38
CA TRP A 77 -8.98 -0.53 -11.20
C TRP A 77 -7.75 -1.37 -11.53
N GLN A 78 -6.58 -0.82 -11.29
CA GLN A 78 -5.32 -1.56 -11.20
C GLN A 78 -5.05 -1.86 -9.73
N VAL A 79 -4.77 -3.12 -9.41
CA VAL A 79 -4.49 -3.59 -8.06
C VAL A 79 -3.13 -4.25 -8.03
N GLN A 80 -2.31 -3.91 -7.04
CA GLN A 80 -0.97 -4.46 -6.88
C GLN A 80 -0.63 -4.62 -5.40
N GLU A 81 0.09 -5.68 -5.04
CA GLU A 81 0.60 -5.84 -3.66
C GLU A 81 1.60 -4.73 -3.32
N ILE A 82 1.52 -4.19 -2.10
CA ILE A 82 2.40 -3.09 -1.66
C ILE A 82 3.87 -3.51 -1.71
N GLU A 83 4.17 -4.76 -1.35
CA GLU A 83 5.55 -5.27 -1.38
C GLU A 83 6.13 -5.23 -2.81
N ASP A 84 5.31 -5.53 -3.81
CA ASP A 84 5.73 -5.48 -5.21
C ASP A 84 5.88 -4.05 -5.72
N VAL A 85 5.00 -3.13 -5.30
CA VAL A 85 5.14 -1.70 -5.61
C VAL A 85 6.46 -1.17 -5.05
N GLN A 86 6.72 -1.47 -3.77
CA GLN A 86 7.93 -1.05 -3.09
C GLN A 86 9.19 -1.66 -3.72
N LEU A 87 9.14 -2.95 -4.10
CA LEU A 87 10.24 -3.61 -4.80
C LEU A 87 10.50 -2.96 -6.17
N ASN A 88 9.45 -2.69 -6.95
CA ASN A 88 9.60 -2.06 -8.26
C ASN A 88 10.24 -0.67 -8.13
N ASN A 89 9.81 0.14 -7.15
CA ASN A 89 10.43 1.45 -6.88
C ASN A 89 11.91 1.33 -6.51
N ILE A 90 12.28 0.32 -5.70
CA ILE A 90 13.70 0.04 -5.39
C ILE A 90 14.48 -0.35 -6.65
N ILE A 91 13.89 -1.20 -7.51
CA ILE A 91 14.51 -1.66 -8.76
C ILE A 91 14.72 -0.49 -9.72
N ASP A 92 13.73 0.36 -9.89
CA ASP A 92 13.75 1.46 -10.85
C ASP A 92 14.82 2.48 -10.45
N LEU A 93 14.84 2.90 -9.18
CA LEU A 93 15.89 3.80 -8.68
C LEU A 93 17.29 3.15 -8.73
N HIS A 94 17.40 1.84 -8.52
CA HIS A 94 18.66 1.14 -8.66
C HIS A 94 19.15 1.09 -10.12
N LYS A 95 18.24 0.88 -11.07
CA LYS A 95 18.54 0.92 -12.52
C LYS A 95 18.94 2.32 -12.97
N ASP A 96 18.37 3.35 -12.35
CA ASP A 96 18.75 4.75 -12.55
C ASP A 96 20.12 5.10 -11.94
N GLY A 97 20.77 4.14 -11.27
CA GLY A 97 22.15 4.25 -10.80
C GLY A 97 22.31 4.80 -9.39
N LEU A 98 21.21 5.00 -8.65
CA LEU A 98 21.28 5.47 -7.27
C LEU A 98 21.93 4.41 -6.37
N LYS A 99 22.70 4.88 -5.39
CA LYS A 99 23.27 4.01 -4.35
C LYS A 99 22.16 3.59 -3.39
N GLN A 100 22.28 2.40 -2.82
CA GLN A 100 21.29 1.82 -1.92
C GLN A 100 20.90 2.72 -0.73
N ARG A 101 21.86 3.54 -0.23
CA ARG A 101 21.61 4.53 0.82
C ARG A 101 20.76 5.72 0.34
N GLU A 102 20.96 6.16 -0.90
CA GLU A 102 20.18 7.23 -1.52
C GLU A 102 18.75 6.72 -1.79
N ILE A 103 18.61 5.49 -2.29
CA ILE A 103 17.30 4.83 -2.46
C ILE A 103 16.54 4.74 -1.13
N ALA A 104 17.23 4.34 -0.05
CA ALA A 104 16.63 4.24 1.27
C ALA A 104 16.09 5.60 1.76
N GLN A 105 16.84 6.67 1.52
CA GLN A 105 16.45 8.03 1.85
C GLN A 105 15.26 8.50 0.99
N GLU A 106 15.32 8.28 -0.32
CA GLU A 106 14.31 8.70 -1.28
C GLU A 106 12.95 8.04 -0.99
N LEU A 107 12.95 6.74 -0.71
CA LEU A 107 11.74 5.97 -0.43
C LEU A 107 11.28 6.06 1.03
N GLY A 108 12.09 6.65 1.92
CA GLY A 108 11.81 6.72 3.35
C GLY A 108 11.79 5.35 4.03
N VAL A 109 12.56 4.38 3.52
CA VAL A 109 12.60 3.00 4.02
C VAL A 109 13.96 2.66 4.61
N GLY A 110 14.04 1.63 5.46
CA GLY A 110 15.31 1.19 6.02
C GLY A 110 16.27 0.63 4.96
N LEU A 111 17.57 0.90 5.09
CA LEU A 111 18.61 0.36 4.19
C LEU A 111 18.55 -1.17 4.06
N GLY A 112 18.22 -1.88 5.15
CA GLY A 112 18.04 -3.32 5.12
C GLY A 112 16.92 -3.77 4.17
N THR A 113 15.85 -3.00 4.03
CA THR A 113 14.76 -3.26 3.10
C THR A 113 15.21 -3.10 1.65
N VAL A 114 15.95 -2.02 1.34
CA VAL A 114 16.56 -1.81 0.02
C VAL A 114 17.50 -2.95 -0.35
N ASN A 115 18.37 -3.35 0.57
CA ASN A 115 19.33 -4.43 0.34
C ASN A 115 18.64 -5.77 0.05
N ARG A 116 17.60 -6.11 0.82
CA ARG A 116 16.79 -7.32 0.57
C ARG A 116 16.06 -7.22 -0.77
N GLY A 117 15.49 -6.06 -1.10
CA GLY A 117 14.82 -5.82 -2.37
C GLY A 117 15.73 -6.02 -3.58
N ILE A 118 16.92 -5.40 -3.57
CA ILE A 118 17.91 -5.58 -4.66
C ILE A 118 18.38 -7.03 -4.74
N LYS A 119 18.61 -7.71 -3.61
CA LYS A 119 18.97 -9.12 -3.60
C LYS A 119 17.89 -9.98 -4.28
N ARG A 120 16.63 -9.83 -3.86
CA ARG A 120 15.47 -10.50 -4.46
C ARG A 120 15.38 -10.19 -5.97
N ALA A 121 15.56 -8.92 -6.35
CA ALA A 121 15.52 -8.51 -7.75
C ALA A 121 16.65 -9.14 -8.60
N LYS A 122 17.84 -9.37 -8.04
CA LYS A 122 18.93 -10.10 -8.72
C LYS A 122 18.59 -11.59 -8.89
N GLU A 123 18.04 -12.21 -7.84
CA GLU A 123 17.59 -13.61 -7.87
C GLU A 123 16.47 -13.82 -8.92
N GLU A 124 15.57 -12.84 -9.06
CA GLU A 124 14.51 -12.81 -10.07
C GLU A 124 15.00 -12.35 -11.47
N GLY A 125 16.27 -11.99 -11.63
CA GLY A 125 16.84 -11.53 -12.90
C GLY A 125 16.36 -10.15 -13.38
N LYS A 126 15.74 -9.35 -12.51
CA LYS A 126 15.21 -8.02 -12.81
C LYS A 126 16.29 -6.92 -12.82
N VAL A 127 17.44 -7.17 -12.18
CA VAL A 127 18.63 -6.28 -12.15
C VAL A 127 19.91 -7.12 -12.21
N LYS A 128 21.02 -6.52 -12.70
CA LYS A 128 22.35 -7.16 -12.74
C LYS A 128 23.06 -7.05 -11.39
#